data_AF-A0A182H6M1-F1
#
_entry.id   AF-A0A182H6M1-F1
#
_cell.length_a   1.000
_cell.length_b   1.000
_cell.length_c   1.000
_cell.angle_alpha   90.00
_cell.angle_beta   90.00
_cell.angle_gamma   90.00
#
_symmetry.space_group_name_H-M   'P 1'
#
loop_
_entity.id
_entity.type
_entity.pdbx_description
1 polymer ?
#
loop_
_entity_poly.entity_id
_entity_poly.type
_entity_poly.pdbx_seq_one_letter_code
_entity_poly.pdbx_strand_id
1 'polypeptide(L)' 'MDENYFQFRGQFYKHTKGAPMGNPLSPFLCELFMANLETKLTEQGLHPKK' A
#
# COMPACT_ATOMS: atom_id res chain seq x y z
N MET A 1 8.57 -2.65 14.69
CA MET A 1 8.44 -1.42 13.87
C MET A 1 6.98 -1.33 13.44
N ASP A 2 6.12 -0.87 14.34
CA ASP A 2 4.70 -0.63 14.09
C ASP A 2 4.47 0.89 14.03
N GLU A 3 5.25 1.59 13.21
CA GLU A 3 5.41 3.06 13.24
C GLU A 3 4.50 3.79 12.24
N ASN A 4 3.28 3.28 12.07
CA ASN A 4 2.28 3.91 11.22
C ASN A 4 1.35 4.76 12.08
N TYR A 5 1.82 5.88 12.60
CA TYR A 5 0.99 6.83 13.36
C TYR A 5 0.91 8.18 12.64
N PHE A 6 -0.28 8.78 12.60
CA PHE A 6 -0.47 10.13 12.11
C PHE A 6 -1.23 10.97 13.12
N GLN A 7 -0.95 12.28 13.14
CA GLN A 7 -1.66 13.21 13.98
C GLN A 7 -2.78 13.90 13.19
N PHE A 8 -3.99 13.92 13.75
CA PHE A 8 -5.12 14.66 13.20
C PHE A 8 -5.88 15.35 14.32
N ARG A 9 -6.05 16.69 14.20
CA ARG A 9 -6.73 17.52 15.22
C ARG A 9 -6.19 17.31 16.64
N GLY A 10 -4.87 17.21 16.78
CA GLY A 10 -4.21 17.02 18.07
C GLY A 10 -4.24 15.60 18.64
N GLN A 11 -4.93 14.66 17.98
CA GLN A 11 -5.00 13.25 18.39
C GLN A 11 -4.14 12.36 17.49
N PHE A 12 -3.55 11.32 18.08
CA PHE A 12 -2.72 10.34 17.37
C PHE A 12 -3.54 9.12 16.99
N TYR A 13 -3.43 8.71 15.74
CA TYR A 13 -4.14 7.56 15.18
C TYR A 13 -3.15 6.57 14.58
N LYS A 14 -3.38 5.27 14.80
CA LYS A 14 -2.61 4.21 14.15
C LYS A 14 -3.23 3.88 12.80
N HIS A 15 -2.42 3.92 11.74
CA HIS A 15 -2.78 3.45 10.42
C HIS A 15 -2.63 1.92 10.35
N THR A 16 -3.76 1.22 10.43
CA THR A 16 -3.81 -0.25 10.57
C THR A 16 -3.84 -1.00 9.24
N LYS A 17 -4.10 -0.32 8.12
CA LYS A 17 -4.24 -0.95 6.80
C LYS A 17 -3.63 -0.07 5.71
N GLY A 18 -2.80 -0.66 4.84
CA GLY A 18 -2.17 0.04 3.74
C GLY A 18 -0.87 0.73 4.12
N ALA A 19 -0.22 1.34 3.12
CA ALA A 19 1.06 2.02 3.30
C ALA A 19 0.84 3.50 3.67
N PRO A 20 1.62 4.07 4.59
CA PRO A 20 1.43 5.45 5.05
C PRO A 20 1.74 6.47 3.95
N MET A 21 0.79 7.36 3.68
CA MET A 21 1.04 8.49 2.79
C MET A 21 2.10 9.41 3.40
N GLY A 22 3.11 9.78 2.61
CA GLY A 22 4.20 10.67 3.03
C GLY A 22 5.46 9.97 3.55
N ASN A 23 5.44 8.64 3.76
CA ASN A 23 6.68 7.90 3.98
C ASN A 23 7.39 7.72 2.63
N PRO A 24 8.68 8.10 2.50
CA PRO A 24 9.43 7.95 1.25
C PRO A 24 9.53 6.50 0.74
N LEU A 25 9.37 5.51 1.62
CA LEU A 25 9.40 4.09 1.26
C LEU A 25 8.02 3.52 0.89
N SER A 26 6.94 4.24 1.22
CA SER A 26 5.57 3.79 0.93
C SER A 26 5.31 3.62 -0.58
N PRO A 27 5.74 4.53 -1.49
CA PRO A 27 5.52 4.36 -2.92
C PRO A 27 6.20 3.11 -3.48
N PHE A 28 7.44 2.84 -3.07
CA PHE A 28 8.20 1.67 -3.51
C PHE A 28 7.55 0.35 -3.07
N LEU A 29 7.10 0.27 -1.81
CA LEU A 29 6.39 -0.89 -1.31
C LEU A 29 5.04 -1.09 -2.02
N CYS A 30 4.32 0.00 -2.31
CA CYS A 30 3.09 -0.05 -3.11
C CYS A 30 3.36 -0.57 -4.52
N GLU A 31 4.40 -0.08 -5.19
CA GLU A 31 4.77 -0.52 -6.54
C GLU A 31 5.11 -2.02 -6.57
N LEU A 32 5.95 -2.48 -5.64
CA LEU A 32 6.30 -3.90 -5.53
C LEU A 32 5.07 -4.79 -5.30
N PHE A 33 4.15 -4.35 -4.43
CA PHE A 33 2.90 -5.08 -4.19
C PHE A 33 2.02 -5.11 -5.43
N MET A 34 1.86 -3.97 -6.11
CA MET A 34 1.02 -3.87 -7.31
C MET A 34 1.59 -4.70 -8.47
N ALA A 35 2.91 -4.71 -8.68
CA ALA A 35 3.56 -5.55 -9.69
C ALA A 35 3.32 -7.05 -9.44
N ASN A 36 3.40 -7.49 -8.19
CA ASN A 36 3.08 -8.87 -7.80
C ASN A 36 1.59 -9.19 -7.99
N LEU A 37 0.72 -8.24 -7.65
CA LEU A 37 -0.72 -8.39 -7.85
C LEU A 37 -1.07 -8.53 -9.33
N GLU A 38 -0.50 -7.69 -10.20
CA GLU A 38 -0.70 -7.75 -11.65
C GLU A 38 -0.21 -9.07 -12.25
N THR A 39 0.96 -9.55 -11.83
CA THR A 39 1.50 -10.85 -12.24
C THR A 39 0.51 -11.96 -11.90
N LYS A 40 0.04 -12.02 -10.65
CA LYS A 40 -0.92 -13.03 -10.19
C LYS A 40 -2.27 -12.95 -10.92
N LEU A 41 -2.76 -11.74 -11.18
CA LEU A 41 -4.01 -11.55 -11.93
C LEU A 41 -3.86 -11.99 -13.39
N THR A 42 -2.67 -11.78 -13.97
CA THR A 42 -2.35 -12.22 -15.33
C THR A 42 -2.29 -13.74 -15.43
N GLU A 43 -1.64 -14.40 -14.47
CA GLU A 43 -1.60 -15.87 -14.36
C GLU A 43 -2.99 -16.49 -14.20
N GLN A 44 -3.87 -15.83 -13.44
CA GLN A 44 -5.25 -16.29 -13.22
C GLN A 44 -6.21 -15.94 -14.36
N GLY A 45 -5.75 -15.23 -15.41
CA GLY A 45 -6.60 -14.77 -16.51
C GLY A 45 -7.65 -13.74 -16.09
N LEU A 46 -7.53 -13.18 -14.89
CA LEU A 46 -8.43 -12.18 -14.30
C LEU A 46 -7.96 -10.74 -14.59
N HIS A 47 -6.78 -10.59 -15.21
CA HIS A 47 -6.30 -9.28 -15.64
C HIS A 47 -7.20 -8.73 -16.76
N PRO A 48 -7.88 -7.58 -16.55
CA PRO A 48 -8.76 -7.01 -17.56
C PRO A 48 -7.94 -6.66 -18.81
N LYS A 49 -8.25 -7.31 -19.92
CA LYS A 49 -7.68 -6.97 -21.22
C LYS A 49 -8.36 -5.68 -21.70
N LYS A 50 -7.54 -4.68 -22.01
CA LYS A 50 -8.00 -3.45 -22.67
C LYS A 50 -8.61 -3.76 -24.03
#